data_AF-A0A9C9MJB5-F1
#
_entry.id   AF-A0A9C9MJB5-F1
#
_cell.length_a   1.000
_cell.length_b   1.000
_cell.length_c   1.000
_cell.angle_alpha   90.00
_cell.angle_beta   90.00
_cell.angle_gamma   90.00
#
_symmetry.space_group_name_H-M   'P 1'
#
loop_
_entity.id
_entity.type
_entity.pdbx_description
1 polymer ?
#
loop_
_entity_poly.entity_id
_entity_poly.type
_entity_poly.pdbx_seq_one_letter_code
_entity_poly.pdbx_strand_id
1 'polypeptide(L)'
;MATQVNIGGKKFSCVTLSESDFKDIAAVYVILCVAQDRSWSVLDVGQTGEVGDRIDDHDRKECWQRNCPNRNIWVCIYPMPSSQYSRQDREKFESYLRNQYQPQCGKR
;
A
#
# COMPACT_ATOMS: atom_id res chain seq x y z
N MET A 1 -6.51 14.77 -0.20
CA MET A 1 -5.40 15.36 -1.01
C MET A 1 -4.17 14.46 -0.90
N ALA A 2 -3.53 14.11 -2.01
CA ALA A 2 -2.40 13.16 -1.98
C ALA A 2 -1.11 13.78 -1.40
N THR A 3 -0.43 13.04 -0.53
CA THR A 3 0.86 13.40 0.08
C THR A 3 1.95 12.45 -0.40
N GLN A 4 3.17 12.96 -0.62
CA GLN A 4 4.30 12.11 -0.97
C GLN A 4 5.03 11.60 0.26
N VAL A 5 5.23 10.28 0.36
CA VAL A 5 5.97 9.62 1.44
C VAL A 5 7.09 8.77 0.86
N ASN A 6 8.27 8.79 1.47
CA ASN A 6 9.39 7.94 1.06
C ASN A 6 9.30 6.58 1.76
N ILE A 7 9.14 5.51 0.99
CA ILE A 7 9.02 4.14 1.48
C ILE A 7 9.93 3.26 0.62
N GLY A 8 10.85 2.51 1.25
CA GLY A 8 11.82 1.68 0.53
C GLY A 8 12.66 2.42 -0.51
N GLY A 9 12.96 3.70 -0.28
CA GLY A 9 13.73 4.54 -1.19
C GLY A 9 12.97 5.04 -2.43
N LYS A 10 11.64 4.83 -2.49
CA LYS A 10 10.77 5.36 -3.56
C LYS A 10 9.75 6.34 -2.98
N LYS A 11 9.31 7.28 -3.82
CA LYS A 11 8.26 8.25 -3.47
C LYS A 11 6.90 7.64 -3.81
N PHE A 12 6.12 7.35 -2.78
CA PHE A 12 4.74 6.89 -2.91
C PHE A 12 3.78 8.07 -2.84
N SER A 13 2.69 8.00 -3.59
CA SER A 13 1.55 8.91 -3.46
C SER A 13 0.55 8.33 -2.48
N CYS A 14 0.28 9.03 -1.38
CA CYS A 14 -0.50 8.52 -0.27
C CYS A 14 -1.76 9.36 -0.02
N VAL A 15 -2.87 8.67 0.21
CA VAL A 15 -4.16 9.26 0.59
C VAL A 15 -4.73 8.49 1.78
N THR A 16 -5.74 9.02 2.45
CA THR A 16 -6.46 8.25 3.48
C THR A 16 -7.23 7.10 2.84
N LEU A 17 -7.52 6.03 3.60
CA LEU A 17 -8.27 4.88 3.09
C LEU A 17 -9.61 5.28 2.45
N SER A 18 -10.30 6.29 2.99
CA SER A 18 -11.56 6.80 2.43
C SER A 18 -11.42 7.53 1.10
N GLU A 19 -10.21 8.03 0.78
CA GLU A 19 -9.89 8.72 -0.46
C GLU A 19 -9.20 7.79 -1.50
N SER A 20 -9.02 6.51 -1.17
CA SER A 20 -8.27 5.56 -2.00
C SER A 20 -9.09 5.01 -3.18
N ASP A 21 -9.10 5.74 -4.30
CA ASP A 21 -9.72 5.31 -5.56
C ASP A 21 -8.64 4.95 -6.60
N PHE A 22 -7.91 3.86 -6.36
CA PHE A 22 -6.78 3.41 -7.19
C PHE A 22 -7.18 2.30 -8.18
N LYS A 23 -8.32 2.46 -8.84
CA LYS A 23 -8.78 1.51 -9.86
C LYS A 23 -7.88 1.56 -11.10
N ASP A 24 -7.70 0.40 -11.71
CA ASP A 24 -7.05 0.23 -13.02
C ASP A 24 -5.60 0.75 -13.11
N ILE A 25 -4.91 0.87 -11.98
CA ILE A 25 -3.49 1.25 -11.93
C ILE A 25 -2.66 0.02 -11.54
N ALA A 26 -1.85 -0.51 -12.46
CA ALA A 26 -0.80 -1.44 -12.06
C ALA A 26 0.21 -0.72 -11.15
N ALA A 27 0.27 -1.16 -9.89
CA ALA A 27 1.05 -0.51 -8.85
C ALA A 27 1.44 -1.50 -7.76
N VAL A 28 2.48 -1.11 -7.00
CA VAL A 28 2.70 -1.65 -5.65
C VAL A 28 2.06 -0.66 -4.67
N TYR A 29 1.29 -1.19 -3.73
CA TYR A 29 0.68 -0.40 -2.67
C TYR A 29 1.24 -0.78 -1.31
N VAL A 30 1.22 0.19 -0.40
CA VAL A 30 1.62 0.06 1.00
C VAL A 30 0.51 0.65 1.86
N ILE A 31 0.07 -0.10 2.85
CA ILE A 31 -0.92 0.35 3.82
C ILE A 31 -0.19 0.81 5.07
N LEU A 32 -0.42 2.05 5.48
CA LEU A 32 0.20 2.64 6.66
C LEU A 32 -0.84 2.85 7.78
N CYS A 33 -0.42 2.65 9.03
CA CYS A 33 -1.07 3.25 10.18
C CYS A 33 -0.29 4.49 10.58
N VAL A 34 -0.94 5.67 10.54
CA VAL A 34 -0.28 6.94 10.87
C VAL A 34 -0.66 7.36 12.29
N ALA A 35 0.33 7.45 13.17
CA ALA A 35 0.16 7.87 14.56
C ALA A 35 -0.10 9.38 14.68
N GLN A 36 -0.50 9.83 15.88
CA GLN A 36 -0.82 11.24 16.14
C GLN A 36 0.38 12.17 15.99
N ASP A 37 1.59 11.67 16.27
CA ASP A 37 2.86 12.39 16.11
C ASP A 37 3.36 12.41 14.66
N ARG A 38 2.57 11.88 13.71
CA ARG A 38 2.89 11.70 12.28
C ARG A 38 3.94 10.63 11.98
N SER A 39 4.39 9.86 12.98
CA SER A 39 5.09 8.60 12.72
C SER A 39 4.14 7.60 12.08
N TRP A 40 4.67 6.59 11.39
CA TRP A 40 3.86 5.59 10.72
C TRP A 40 4.51 4.21 10.76
N SER A 41 3.68 3.18 10.69
CA SER A 41 4.08 1.78 10.55
C SER A 41 3.45 1.16 9.31
N VAL A 42 4.11 0.17 8.72
CA VAL A 42 3.59 -0.58 7.58
C VAL A 42 2.71 -1.71 8.08
N LEU A 43 1.43 -1.68 7.70
CA LEU A 43 0.46 -2.73 8.01
C LEU A 43 0.48 -3.83 6.96
N ASP A 44 0.58 -3.47 5.69
CA ASP A 44 0.47 -4.38 4.55
C ASP A 44 1.25 -3.83 3.35
N VAL A 45 1.68 -4.73 2.48
CA VAL A 45 2.27 -4.43 1.18
C VAL A 45 1.66 -5.41 0.18
N GLY A 46 1.20 -4.91 -0.95
CA GLY A 46 0.69 -5.74 -2.02
C GLY A 46 0.94 -5.12 -3.38
N GLN A 47 0.54 -5.85 -4.42
CA GLN A 47 0.58 -5.37 -5.79
C GLN A 47 -0.76 -5.61 -6.46
N THR A 48 -1.09 -4.74 -7.40
CA THR A 48 -2.27 -4.87 -8.25
C THR A 48 -1.87 -4.74 -9.71
N GLY A 49 -2.70 -5.32 -10.59
CA GLY A 49 -2.62 -5.09 -12.04
C GLY A 49 -3.52 -3.93 -12.48
N GLU A 50 -3.65 -3.75 -13.79
CA GLU A 50 -4.57 -2.78 -14.41
C GLU A 50 -6.03 -3.25 -14.41
N VAL A 51 -6.34 -4.36 -13.73
CA VAL A 51 -7.69 -4.91 -13.58
C VAL A 51 -8.06 -4.70 -12.10
N GLY A 52 -8.55 -3.52 -11.76
CA GLY A 52 -8.60 -3.07 -10.36
C GLY A 52 -9.90 -3.43 -9.63
N ASP A 53 -9.79 -4.23 -8.56
CA ASP A 53 -10.74 -4.18 -7.44
C ASP A 53 -10.38 -3.03 -6.50
N ARG A 54 -11.38 -2.44 -5.83
CA ARG A 54 -11.12 -1.32 -4.92
C ARG A 54 -10.34 -1.79 -3.69
N ILE A 55 -9.29 -1.05 -3.31
CA ILE A 55 -8.52 -1.29 -2.08
C ILE A 55 -9.40 -1.13 -0.82
N ASP A 56 -10.49 -0.38 -0.89
CA ASP A 56 -11.43 -0.21 0.22
C ASP A 56 -12.37 -1.40 0.45
N ASP A 57 -12.45 -2.35 -0.50
CA ASP A 57 -13.21 -3.61 -0.43
C ASP A 57 -12.28 -4.82 -0.30
N HIS A 58 -11.02 -4.57 0.08
CA HIS A 58 -10.01 -5.60 0.19
C HIS A 58 -10.31 -6.50 1.41
N ASP A 59 -10.26 -7.82 1.20
CA ASP A 59 -10.40 -8.86 2.24
C ASP A 59 -9.50 -8.66 3.48
N ARG A 60 -8.42 -7.89 3.32
CA ARG A 60 -7.43 -7.60 4.38
C ARG A 60 -7.73 -6.35 5.20
N LYS A 61 -8.77 -5.59 4.85
CA LYS A 61 -9.16 -4.35 5.54
C LYS A 61 -9.40 -4.55 7.04
N GLU A 62 -10.03 -5.66 7.43
CA GLU A 62 -10.24 -5.99 8.84
C GLU A 62 -8.91 -6.15 9.59
N CYS A 63 -7.90 -6.74 8.95
CA CYS A 63 -6.57 -6.86 9.52
C CYS A 63 -5.93 -5.47 9.73
N TRP A 64 -6.05 -4.57 8.75
CA TRP A 64 -5.51 -3.22 8.87
C TRP A 64 -6.18 -2.45 10.01
N GLN A 65 -7.50 -2.53 10.12
CA GLN A 65 -8.26 -1.87 11.20
C GLN A 65 -7.89 -2.44 12.57
N ARG A 66 -7.70 -3.75 12.69
CA ARG A 66 -7.28 -4.40 13.93
C ARG A 66 -5.88 -3.96 14.39
N ASN A 67 -4.97 -3.76 13.45
CA ASN A 67 -3.57 -3.38 13.72
C ASN A 67 -3.33 -1.85 13.70
N CYS A 68 -4.38 -1.05 13.51
CA CYS A 68 -4.30 0.42 13.56
C CYS A 68 -5.30 1.00 14.57
N PRO A 69 -4.91 1.13 15.86
CA PRO A 69 -5.84 1.48 16.95
C PRO A 69 -6.57 2.82 16.76
N ASN A 70 -5.90 3.80 16.15
CA ASN A 70 -6.47 5.13 15.91
C ASN A 70 -7.26 5.22 14.59
N ARG A 71 -7.34 4.11 13.81
CA ARG A 71 -8.00 4.00 12.50
C ARG A 71 -7.52 5.01 11.45
N ASN A 72 -6.36 5.64 11.66
CA ASN A 72 -5.77 6.57 10.71
C ASN A 72 -4.97 5.81 9.66
N ILE A 73 -5.70 5.11 8.78
CA ILE A 73 -5.15 4.24 7.74
C ILE A 73 -4.94 5.03 6.46
N TRP A 74 -3.73 4.92 5.90
CA TRP A 74 -3.35 5.54 4.65
C TRP A 74 -2.97 4.50 3.62
N VAL A 75 -3.34 4.76 2.37
CA VAL A 75 -3.01 3.93 1.21
C VAL A 75 -2.00 4.70 0.37
N CYS A 76 -0.82 4.13 0.25
CA CYS A 76 0.30 4.67 -0.50
C CYS A 76 0.51 3.84 -1.76
N ILE A 77 0.57 4.47 -2.93
CA ILE A 77 0.81 3.78 -4.21
C ILE A 77 2.11 4.22 -4.87
N TYR A 78 2.79 3.27 -5.48
CA TYR A 78 3.87 3.49 -6.42
C TYR A 78 3.47 2.89 -7.77
N PRO A 79 3.13 3.74 -8.77
CA PRO A 79 2.74 3.28 -10.09
C PRO A 79 3.87 2.48 -10.75
N MET A 80 3.51 1.31 -11.27
CA MET A 80 4.38 0.41 -12.02
C MET A 80 3.60 -0.11 -13.24
N PRO A 81 3.34 0.77 -14.23
CA PRO A 81 2.45 0.46 -15.36
C PRO A 81 2.98 -0.74 -16.17
N SER A 82 2.07 -1.54 -16.72
CA SER A 82 2.44 -2.78 -17.43
C SER A 82 3.19 -2.53 -18.73
N SER A 83 3.13 -1.31 -19.27
CA SER A 83 3.94 -0.85 -20.41
C SER A 83 5.43 -0.74 -20.11
N GLN A 84 5.81 -0.64 -18.83
CA GLN A 84 7.20 -0.48 -18.39
C GLN A 84 7.67 -1.59 -17.45
N TYR A 85 6.74 -2.21 -16.70
CA TYR A 85 7.05 -3.18 -15.67
C TYR A 85 6.25 -4.46 -15.84
N SER A 86 6.95 -5.59 -15.79
CA SER A 86 6.29 -6.89 -15.75
C SER A 86 5.62 -7.12 -14.38
N ARG A 87 4.72 -8.10 -14.32
CA ARG A 87 4.20 -8.59 -13.04
C ARG A 87 5.33 -9.05 -12.11
N GLN A 88 6.37 -9.68 -12.64
CA GLN A 88 7.50 -10.16 -11.85
C GLN A 88 8.29 -9.00 -11.23
N ASP A 89 8.40 -7.85 -11.91
CA ASP A 89 9.06 -6.66 -11.35
C ASP A 89 8.26 -6.09 -10.18
N ARG A 90 6.93 -6.06 -10.28
CA ARG A 90 6.05 -5.69 -9.17
C ARG A 90 6.17 -6.66 -8.00
N GLU A 91 6.18 -7.97 -8.25
CA GLU A 91 6.36 -8.99 -7.21
C GLU A 91 7.73 -8.91 -6.52
N LYS A 92 8.81 -8.65 -7.27
CA LYS A 92 10.14 -8.42 -6.70
C LYS A 92 10.16 -7.19 -5.79
N PHE A 93 9.55 -6.09 -6.24
CA PHE A 93 9.49 -4.86 -5.44
C PHE A 93 8.59 -5.01 -4.21
N GLU A 94 7.43 -5.65 -4.35
CA GLU A 94 6.55 -6.05 -3.24
C GLU A 94 7.35 -6.87 -2.22
N SER A 95 8.04 -7.92 -2.67
CA SER A 95 8.82 -8.82 -1.80
C SER A 95 9.95 -8.08 -1.08
N TYR A 96 10.65 -7.17 -1.77
CA TYR A 96 11.68 -6.32 -1.17
C TYR A 96 11.11 -5.49 -0.01
N LEU A 97 9.99 -4.80 -0.22
CA LEU A 97 9.33 -4.00 0.82
C LEU A 97 8.84 -4.88 1.98
N ARG A 98 8.25 -6.05 1.69
CA ARG A 98 7.79 -6.99 2.72
C ARG A 98 8.95 -7.50 3.59
N ASN A 99 10.09 -7.82 2.99
CA ASN A 99 11.27 -8.24 3.72
C ASN A 99 11.84 -7.12 4.60
N GLN A 100 11.81 -5.88 4.10
CA GLN A 100 12.30 -4.72 4.83
C GLN A 100 11.40 -4.34 6.02
N TYR A 101 10.07 -4.37 5.83
CA TYR A 101 9.12 -3.82 6.79
C TYR A 101 8.37 -4.88 7.62
N GLN A 102 8.42 -6.16 7.23
CA GLN A 102 7.78 -7.28 7.92
C GLN A 102 6.32 -6.99 8.33
N PRO A 103 5.43 -6.66 7.38
CA PRO A 103 4.06 -6.23 7.67
C PRO A 103 3.27 -7.29 8.46
N GLN A 104 2.42 -6.83 9.37
CA GLN A 104 1.59 -7.70 10.20
C GLN A 104 0.45 -8.34 9.41
N CYS A 105 -0.04 -7.67 8.37
CA CYS A 105 -1.11 -8.15 7.49
C CYS A 105 -0.57 -8.68 6.15
N GLY A 106 -1.44 -9.38 5.43
CA GLY A 106 -1.16 -9.86 4.08
C GLY A 106 -0.19 -11.04 4.00
N LYS A 107 0.11 -11.72 5.11
CA LYS A 107 0.93 -12.94 5.10
C LYS A 107 0.32 -13.95 4.12
N ARG A 108 1.17 -14.47 3.22
CA ARG A 108 0.83 -15.52 2.26
C ARG A 108 1.26 -16.87 2.81
#